data_AF-A0A6L9JGF8-F1
#
_entry.id   AF-A0A6L9JGF8-F1
#
_cell.length_a   1.000
_cell.length_b   1.000
_cell.length_c   1.000
_cell.angle_alpha   90.00
_cell.angle_beta   90.00
_cell.angle_gamma   90.00
#
_symmetry.space_group_name_H-M   'P 1'
#
loop_
_entity.id
_entity.type
_entity.pdbx_description
1 polymer ?
#
loop_
_entity_poly.entity_id
_entity_poly.type
_entity_poly.pdbx_seq_one_letter_code
_entity_poly.pdbx_strand_id
1 'polypeptide(L)'
;MEIRPYQNDPQLFLADLEKVSLAQLQGSGSSELDRLVNLIFDKGIKITSDSSVVTENKELLKKLIAYFLPADAVVEGGHLDSQIKNGINNLESFLNSSTLKTWTLKDFLAAVHFNLTPDRLDDDVIDIFVSVMSGHDKKRLELRDELATLTAELKIYSVIQSEINAKLAANGELKIDDNSFNLLDHKKYGFSDQPTFEKSAEYKLLRKISSGSEISIKTFLESSNKQSGAMAGLENSYEYDKENNRLANFSTSVNDRVSPLNNTVQEKTTRLNEASSRYNAAIEALNRFIQKYDSIIRNILGAI
;
A
#
# COMPACT_ATOMS: atom_id res chain seq x y z
N MET A 1 -24.09 34.27 -2.85
CA MET A 1 -24.60 32.92 -3.13
C MET A 1 -23.86 31.97 -2.20
N GLU A 2 -24.57 31.16 -1.45
CA GLU A 2 -23.97 30.27 -0.45
C GLU A 2 -23.50 29.00 -1.15
N ILE A 3 -22.20 28.70 -1.07
CA ILE A 3 -21.61 27.47 -1.59
C ILE A 3 -21.76 26.41 -0.50
N ARG A 4 -22.44 25.29 -0.79
CA ARG A 4 -22.60 24.21 0.19
C ARG A 4 -21.24 23.59 0.55
N PRO A 5 -21.03 23.19 1.81
CA PRO A 5 -19.78 22.55 2.23
C PRO A 5 -19.51 21.27 1.42
N TYR A 6 -18.31 21.16 0.84
CA TYR A 6 -17.91 20.00 0.05
C TYR A 6 -17.87 18.70 0.85
N GLN A 7 -17.81 18.79 2.18
CA GLN A 7 -17.80 17.67 3.11
C GLN A 7 -19.12 16.88 3.11
N ASN A 8 -20.24 17.54 2.78
CA ASN A 8 -21.55 16.90 2.74
C ASN A 8 -21.78 16.18 1.40
N ASP A 9 -21.48 16.87 0.30
CA ASP A 9 -21.58 16.32 -1.04
C ASP A 9 -20.65 17.10 -2.01
N PRO A 10 -19.52 16.50 -2.42
CA PRO A 10 -18.56 17.12 -3.35
C PRO A 10 -19.16 17.52 -4.70
N GLN A 11 -20.20 16.83 -5.15
CA GLN A 11 -20.86 17.11 -6.44
C GLN A 11 -21.72 18.36 -6.35
N LEU A 12 -22.50 18.45 -5.27
CA LEU A 12 -23.34 19.62 -5.02
C LEU A 12 -22.50 20.87 -4.78
N PHE A 13 -21.34 20.72 -4.15
CA PHE A 13 -20.34 21.78 -4.01
C PHE A 13 -19.83 22.27 -5.37
N LEU A 14 -19.38 21.37 -6.26
CA LEU A 14 -18.92 21.75 -7.60
C LEU A 14 -20.02 22.47 -8.39
N ALA A 15 -21.24 21.97 -8.34
CA ALA A 15 -22.39 22.56 -9.03
C ALA A 15 -22.74 23.97 -8.52
N ASP A 16 -22.49 24.26 -7.25
CA ASP A 16 -22.65 25.61 -6.69
C ASP A 16 -21.47 26.50 -7.10
N LEU A 17 -20.25 25.97 -7.05
CA LEU A 17 -19.03 26.68 -7.41
C LEU A 17 -19.04 27.14 -8.88
N GLU A 18 -19.56 26.33 -9.79
CA GLU A 18 -19.72 26.69 -11.21
C GLU A 18 -20.52 27.99 -11.39
N LYS A 19 -21.53 28.21 -10.56
CA LYS A 19 -22.48 29.35 -10.63
C LYS A 19 -21.91 30.63 -10.01
N VAL A 20 -20.85 30.54 -9.22
CA VAL A 20 -20.20 31.68 -8.57
C VAL A 20 -19.16 32.30 -9.50
N SER A 21 -19.03 33.63 -9.50
CA SER A 21 -18.00 34.29 -10.31
C SER A 21 -16.64 34.21 -9.62
N LEU A 22 -15.55 34.10 -10.38
CA LEU A 22 -14.21 33.97 -9.82
C LEU A 22 -13.88 35.12 -8.85
N ALA A 23 -14.26 36.36 -9.19
CA ALA A 23 -14.02 37.54 -8.36
C ALA A 23 -14.71 37.52 -6.98
N GLN A 24 -15.67 36.61 -6.77
CA GLN A 24 -16.34 36.42 -5.47
C GLN A 24 -15.60 35.42 -4.55
N LEU A 25 -14.55 34.78 -5.05
CA LEU A 25 -13.78 33.77 -4.32
C LEU A 25 -12.57 34.41 -3.62
N GLN A 26 -12.22 33.89 -2.44
CA GLN A 26 -11.19 34.46 -1.58
C GLN A 26 -9.81 34.53 -2.24
N GLY A 27 -9.40 33.49 -2.97
CA GLY A 27 -8.10 33.40 -3.62
C GLY A 27 -8.04 34.05 -4.99
N SER A 28 -9.10 34.74 -5.42
CA SER A 28 -9.19 35.31 -6.78
C SER A 28 -8.13 36.37 -7.09
N GLY A 29 -7.67 37.09 -6.06
CA GLY A 29 -6.60 38.07 -6.16
C GLY A 29 -5.21 37.54 -5.79
N SER A 30 -5.06 36.24 -5.49
CA SER A 30 -3.75 35.70 -5.12
C SER A 30 -2.84 35.58 -6.33
N SER A 31 -1.60 36.01 -6.16
CA SER A 31 -0.54 35.91 -7.18
C SER A 31 -0.19 34.46 -7.56
N GLU A 32 -0.52 33.48 -6.72
CA GLU A 32 -0.17 32.07 -6.89
C GLU A 32 -1.25 31.24 -7.60
N LEU A 33 -2.45 31.80 -7.78
CA LEU A 33 -3.61 31.09 -8.35
C LEU A 33 -3.31 30.51 -9.73
N ASP A 34 -2.84 31.35 -10.66
CA ASP A 34 -2.55 30.92 -12.03
C ASP A 34 -1.38 29.94 -12.10
N ARG A 35 -0.39 30.08 -11.20
CA ARG A 35 0.76 29.16 -11.11
C ARG A 35 0.30 27.75 -10.74
N LEU A 36 -0.52 27.62 -9.69
CA LEU A 36 -1.04 26.33 -9.24
C LEU A 36 -1.96 25.66 -10.27
N VAL A 37 -2.84 26.43 -10.92
CA VAL A 37 -3.71 25.91 -11.99
C VAL A 37 -2.88 25.38 -13.14
N ASN A 38 -1.88 26.14 -13.61
CA ASN A 38 -1.01 25.71 -14.70
C ASN A 38 -0.18 24.49 -14.31
N LEU A 39 0.32 24.39 -13.07
CA LEU A 39 1.04 23.21 -12.58
C LEU A 39 0.20 21.93 -12.72
N ILE A 40 -1.08 21.97 -12.35
CA ILE A 40 -1.99 20.82 -12.47
C ILE A 40 -2.17 20.41 -13.94
N PHE A 41 -2.31 21.37 -14.84
CA PHE A 41 -2.42 21.14 -16.28
C PHE A 41 -1.14 20.58 -16.89
N ASP A 42 0.01 21.19 -16.61
CA ASP A 42 1.31 20.80 -17.15
C ASP A 42 1.71 19.39 -16.69
N LYS A 43 1.30 19.01 -15.48
CA LYS A 43 1.50 17.65 -14.96
C LYS A 43 0.51 16.64 -15.55
N GLY A 44 -0.50 17.06 -16.29
CA GLY A 44 -1.53 16.19 -16.85
C GLY A 44 -2.34 15.46 -15.77
N ILE A 45 -2.54 16.10 -14.61
CA ILE A 45 -3.37 15.56 -13.54
C ILE A 45 -4.83 15.66 -13.99
N LYS A 46 -5.56 14.54 -13.91
CA LYS A 46 -6.99 14.45 -14.18
C LYS A 46 -7.76 14.33 -12.89
N ILE A 47 -8.71 15.22 -12.65
CA ILE A 47 -9.58 15.17 -11.46
C ILE A 47 -10.96 14.69 -11.91
N THR A 48 -11.34 13.49 -11.49
CA THR A 48 -12.60 12.86 -11.88
C THR A 48 -13.64 12.99 -10.78
N SER A 49 -14.80 13.50 -11.17
CA SER A 49 -16.08 13.38 -10.49
C SER A 49 -16.85 12.20 -11.12
N ASP A 50 -17.79 11.59 -10.39
CA ASP A 50 -18.62 10.46 -10.87
C ASP A 50 -19.28 10.68 -12.25
N SER A 51 -19.44 11.93 -12.70
CA SER A 51 -20.08 12.31 -13.96
C SER A 51 -19.25 13.20 -14.88
N SER A 52 -18.06 13.68 -14.47
CA SER A 52 -17.25 14.61 -15.27
C SER A 52 -15.77 14.66 -14.88
N VAL A 53 -14.94 15.22 -15.76
CA VAL A 53 -13.52 15.49 -15.47
C VAL A 53 -13.34 16.99 -15.23
N VAL A 54 -13.11 17.39 -13.99
CA VAL A 54 -13.02 18.80 -13.58
C VAL A 54 -11.88 19.54 -14.30
N THR A 55 -10.77 18.84 -14.56
CA THR A 55 -9.59 19.41 -15.24
C THR A 55 -9.79 19.63 -16.73
N GLU A 56 -10.90 19.18 -17.33
CA GLU A 56 -11.25 19.54 -18.71
C GLU A 56 -11.80 20.98 -18.80
N ASN A 57 -12.26 21.53 -17.68
CA ASN A 57 -12.72 22.91 -17.58
C ASN A 57 -11.73 23.74 -16.73
N LYS A 58 -10.80 24.41 -17.42
CA LYS A 58 -9.77 25.25 -16.78
C LYS A 58 -10.36 26.33 -15.87
N GLU A 59 -11.50 26.90 -16.25
CA GLU A 59 -12.16 27.93 -15.46
C GLU A 59 -12.75 27.35 -14.17
N LEU A 60 -13.35 26.16 -14.23
CA LEU A 60 -13.84 25.46 -13.04
C LEU A 60 -12.69 25.06 -12.11
N LEU A 61 -11.58 24.56 -12.65
CA LEU A 61 -10.39 24.27 -11.84
C LEU A 61 -9.84 25.55 -11.18
N LYS A 62 -9.83 26.67 -11.91
CA LYS A 62 -9.39 27.96 -11.37
C LYS A 62 -10.28 28.42 -10.21
N LYS A 63 -11.61 28.32 -10.36
CA LYS A 63 -12.55 28.58 -9.26
C LYS A 63 -12.33 27.62 -8.08
N LEU A 64 -12.03 26.35 -8.35
CA LEU A 64 -11.80 25.35 -7.32
C LEU A 64 -10.59 25.69 -6.46
N ILE A 65 -9.45 26.01 -7.08
CA ILE A 65 -8.26 26.46 -6.34
C ILE A 65 -8.55 27.78 -5.62
N ALA A 66 -9.17 28.76 -6.28
CA ALA A 66 -9.48 30.06 -5.68
C ALA A 66 -10.42 29.97 -4.48
N TYR A 67 -11.24 28.93 -4.38
CA TYR A 67 -12.08 28.70 -3.21
C TYR A 67 -11.26 28.33 -1.96
N PHE A 68 -10.15 27.60 -2.11
CA PHE A 68 -9.32 27.17 -0.96
C PHE A 68 -8.10 28.06 -0.73
N LEU A 69 -7.59 28.70 -1.79
CA LEU A 69 -6.43 29.57 -1.74
C LEU A 69 -6.75 30.85 -0.96
N PRO A 70 -5.95 31.23 0.04
CA PRO A 70 -6.13 32.48 0.74
C PRO A 70 -5.68 33.64 -0.16
N ALA A 71 -6.18 34.84 0.12
CA ALA A 71 -5.63 36.05 -0.51
C ALA A 71 -4.19 36.28 -0.04
N ASP A 72 -3.41 37.00 -0.85
CA ASP A 72 -2.03 37.33 -0.50
C ASP A 72 -1.97 38.08 0.83
N ALA A 73 -0.97 37.76 1.65
CA ALA A 73 -0.81 38.39 2.95
C ALA A 73 -0.53 39.89 2.79
N VAL A 74 -1.19 40.72 3.60
CA VAL A 74 -1.00 42.17 3.60
C VAL A 74 0.43 42.56 4.02
N VAL A 75 1.08 41.73 4.84
CA VAL A 75 2.44 41.96 5.34
C VAL A 75 3.36 40.85 4.82
N GLU A 76 4.23 41.21 3.88
CA GLU A 76 5.28 40.31 3.39
C GLU A 76 6.27 39.93 4.51
N GLY A 77 6.67 38.65 4.56
CA GLY A 77 7.58 38.11 5.57
C GLY A 77 6.95 37.89 6.96
N GLY A 78 5.66 38.17 7.13
CA GLY A 78 4.92 37.90 8.36
C GLY A 78 4.64 36.42 8.58
N HIS A 79 4.10 36.08 9.76
CA HIS A 79 3.70 34.71 10.09
C HIS A 79 2.65 34.17 9.12
N LEU A 80 1.65 34.99 8.78
CA LEU A 80 0.60 34.62 7.81
C LEU A 80 1.16 34.41 6.40
N ASP A 81 2.04 35.30 5.92
CA ASP A 81 2.71 35.15 4.62
C ASP A 81 3.53 33.85 4.55
N SER A 82 4.28 33.55 5.63
CA SER A 82 5.06 32.31 5.74
C SER A 82 4.17 31.07 5.73
N GLN A 83 3.04 31.10 6.43
CA GLN A 83 2.06 30.01 6.42
C GLN A 83 1.51 29.79 5.01
N ILE A 84 1.06 30.84 4.33
CA ILE A 84 0.51 30.76 2.97
C ILE A 84 1.55 30.14 2.01
N LYS A 85 2.78 30.66 2.03
CA LYS A 85 3.90 30.16 1.21
C LYS A 85 4.20 28.69 1.48
N ASN A 86 4.27 28.27 2.74
CA ASN A 86 4.51 26.88 3.09
C ASN A 86 3.41 25.96 2.55
N GLY A 87 2.15 26.43 2.53
CA GLY A 87 1.01 25.63 2.04
C GLY A 87 1.04 25.41 0.56
N ILE A 88 1.35 26.48 -0.15
CA ILE A 88 1.52 26.44 -1.60
C ILE A 88 2.70 25.53 -1.96
N ASN A 89 3.82 25.64 -1.23
CA ASN A 89 5.00 24.79 -1.44
C ASN A 89 4.72 23.31 -1.13
N ASN A 90 3.94 23.01 -0.10
CA ASN A 90 3.57 21.64 0.25
C ASN A 90 2.63 21.04 -0.80
N LEU A 91 1.62 21.80 -1.24
CA LEU A 91 0.74 21.38 -2.34
C LEU A 91 1.53 21.17 -3.64
N GLU A 92 2.43 22.08 -3.98
CA GLU A 92 3.30 21.96 -5.14
C GLU A 92 4.16 20.70 -5.06
N SER A 93 4.80 20.46 -3.91
CA SER A 93 5.59 19.26 -3.66
C SER A 93 4.74 17.99 -3.81
N PHE A 94 3.49 18.02 -3.35
CA PHE A 94 2.56 16.90 -3.47
C PHE A 94 2.12 16.63 -4.91
N LEU A 95 1.76 17.67 -5.65
CA LEU A 95 1.41 17.57 -7.06
C LEU A 95 2.61 17.12 -7.90
N ASN A 96 3.82 17.47 -7.49
CA ASN A 96 5.08 17.05 -8.11
C ASN A 96 5.47 15.60 -7.78
N SER A 97 5.22 15.11 -6.57
CA SER A 97 5.59 13.76 -6.14
C SER A 97 4.58 12.68 -6.54
N SER A 98 3.35 13.08 -6.89
CA SER A 98 2.30 12.14 -7.23
C SER A 98 2.60 11.31 -8.48
N THR A 99 2.69 9.99 -8.29
CA THR A 99 2.67 9.00 -9.39
C THR A 99 1.26 8.81 -9.96
N LEU A 100 0.23 9.23 -9.23
CA LEU A 100 -1.17 9.23 -9.67
C LEU A 100 -1.42 10.41 -10.61
N LYS A 101 -1.71 10.09 -11.88
CA LYS A 101 -2.17 11.04 -12.89
C LYS A 101 -3.69 11.25 -12.86
N THR A 102 -4.44 10.39 -12.18
CA THR A 102 -5.90 10.50 -12.06
C THR A 102 -6.28 10.49 -10.59
N TRP A 103 -7.06 11.49 -10.17
CA TRP A 103 -7.46 11.76 -8.80
C TRP A 103 -8.97 11.78 -8.71
N THR A 104 -9.53 11.23 -7.63
CA THR A 104 -10.94 11.49 -7.35
C THR A 104 -11.11 12.93 -6.87
N LEU A 105 -12.29 13.51 -7.11
CA LEU A 105 -12.62 14.83 -6.61
C LEU A 105 -12.44 14.95 -5.08
N LYS A 106 -12.81 13.92 -4.33
CA LYS A 106 -12.68 13.89 -2.86
C LYS A 106 -11.23 13.99 -2.41
N ASP A 107 -10.37 13.18 -3.02
CA ASP A 107 -8.94 13.16 -2.73
C ASP A 107 -8.29 14.50 -3.03
N PHE A 108 -8.65 15.09 -4.17
CA PHE A 108 -8.15 16.41 -4.56
C PHE A 108 -8.65 17.52 -3.62
N LEU A 109 -9.93 17.53 -3.26
CA LEU A 109 -10.52 18.51 -2.33
C LEU A 109 -9.85 18.45 -0.96
N ALA A 110 -9.59 17.24 -0.45
CA ALA A 110 -8.85 17.06 0.79
C ALA A 110 -7.43 17.65 0.67
N ALA A 111 -6.73 17.35 -0.41
CA ALA A 111 -5.39 17.87 -0.66
C ALA A 111 -5.33 19.40 -0.65
N VAL A 112 -6.21 20.06 -1.40
CA VAL A 112 -6.20 21.53 -1.47
C VAL A 112 -6.68 22.17 -0.17
N HIS A 113 -7.67 21.58 0.50
CA HIS A 113 -8.12 22.06 1.80
C HIS A 113 -6.97 22.01 2.82
N PHE A 114 -6.33 20.86 2.97
CA PHE A 114 -5.26 20.66 3.96
C PHE A 114 -3.96 21.40 3.66
N ASN A 115 -3.77 21.91 2.45
CA ASN A 115 -2.58 22.69 2.13
C ASN A 115 -2.85 24.19 2.05
N LEU A 116 -4.08 24.63 1.77
CA LEU A 116 -4.34 26.04 1.45
C LEU A 116 -5.22 26.76 2.47
N THR A 117 -5.98 26.07 3.34
CA THR A 117 -6.86 26.75 4.30
C THR A 117 -6.19 27.08 5.64
N PRO A 118 -6.75 28.02 6.43
CA PRO A 118 -6.29 28.30 7.80
C PRO A 118 -6.52 27.14 8.78
N ASP A 119 -7.45 26.23 8.48
CA ASP A 119 -7.70 24.97 9.22
C ASP A 119 -6.63 23.90 8.92
N ARG A 120 -5.43 24.36 8.56
CA ARG A 120 -4.32 23.53 8.15
C ARG A 120 -3.87 22.59 9.25
N LEU A 121 -3.60 21.37 8.83
CA LEU A 121 -2.93 20.36 9.63
C LEU A 121 -1.49 20.81 9.90
N ASP A 122 -0.91 20.40 11.03
CA ASP A 122 0.53 20.58 11.28
C ASP A 122 1.30 19.93 10.12
N ASP A 123 2.44 20.52 9.70
CA ASP A 123 3.19 20.08 8.51
C ASP A 123 3.54 18.58 8.55
N ASP A 124 3.80 18.04 9.75
CA ASP A 124 4.04 16.61 10.00
C ASP A 124 2.86 15.70 9.59
N VAL A 125 1.63 16.18 9.76
CA VAL A 125 0.41 15.43 9.43
C VAL A 125 0.10 15.53 7.93
N ILE A 126 0.43 16.66 7.30
CA ILE A 126 0.27 16.86 5.85
C ILE A 126 1.19 15.91 5.08
N ASP A 127 2.47 15.82 5.44
CA ASP A 127 3.45 14.92 4.79
C ASP A 127 3.02 13.45 4.85
N ILE A 128 2.37 13.06 5.95
CA ILE A 128 1.88 11.71 6.16
C ILE A 128 0.59 11.44 5.36
N PHE A 129 -0.35 12.40 5.30
CA PHE A 129 -1.54 12.31 4.45
C PHE A 129 -1.17 12.20 2.95
N VAL A 130 -0.20 13.01 2.53
CA VAL A 130 0.43 12.96 1.21
C VAL A 130 1.02 11.58 0.93
N SER A 131 1.73 10.98 1.89
CA SER A 131 2.31 9.64 1.75
C SER A 131 1.26 8.54 1.55
N VAL A 132 0.14 8.59 2.27
CA VAL A 132 -0.98 7.63 2.12
C VAL A 132 -1.64 7.77 0.75
N MET A 133 -1.92 9.00 0.31
CA MET A 133 -2.50 9.28 -1.00
C MET A 133 -1.56 8.96 -2.17
N SER A 134 -0.25 9.10 -1.99
CA SER A 134 0.76 8.84 -3.03
C SER A 134 1.01 7.34 -3.29
N GLY A 135 0.24 6.45 -2.69
CA GLY A 135 0.28 5.00 -2.95
C GLY A 135 1.03 4.16 -1.92
N HIS A 136 1.35 4.67 -0.73
CA HIS A 136 1.94 3.84 0.32
C HIS A 136 0.97 2.76 0.85
N ASP A 137 -0.35 2.94 0.73
CA ASP A 137 -1.30 1.86 1.02
C ASP A 137 -1.18 0.69 0.02
N LYS A 138 -1.08 1.03 -1.28
CA LYS A 138 -0.80 0.04 -2.33
C LYS A 138 0.54 -0.66 -2.07
N LYS A 139 1.58 0.10 -1.69
CA LYS A 139 2.89 -0.49 -1.39
C LYS A 139 2.85 -1.39 -0.15
N ARG A 140 2.09 -1.03 0.88
CA ARG A 140 1.85 -1.86 2.07
C ARG A 140 1.12 -3.16 1.72
N LEU A 141 0.07 -3.08 0.89
CA LEU A 141 -0.68 -4.25 0.43
C LEU A 141 0.19 -5.16 -0.43
N GLU A 142 0.98 -4.61 -1.36
CA GLU A 142 1.95 -5.36 -2.16
C GLU A 142 3.00 -6.05 -1.29
N LEU A 143 3.61 -5.33 -0.33
CA LEU A 143 4.60 -5.90 0.59
C LEU A 143 3.99 -7.00 1.48
N ARG A 144 2.74 -6.83 1.93
CA ARG A 144 2.01 -7.84 2.68
C ARG A 144 1.77 -9.10 1.84
N ASP A 145 1.32 -8.95 0.61
CA ASP A 145 1.00 -10.07 -0.28
C ASP A 145 2.28 -10.82 -0.73
N GLU A 146 3.36 -10.08 -0.99
CA GLU A 146 4.70 -10.64 -1.22
C GLU A 146 5.22 -11.41 0.00
N LEU A 147 5.10 -10.83 1.20
CA LEU A 147 5.53 -11.46 2.45
C LEU A 147 4.73 -12.73 2.74
N ALA A 148 3.41 -12.70 2.51
CA ALA A 148 2.55 -13.88 2.64
C ALA A 148 2.99 -15.01 1.70
N THR A 149 3.36 -14.67 0.45
CA THR A 149 3.86 -15.65 -0.53
C THR A 149 5.20 -16.25 -0.10
N LEU A 150 6.16 -15.44 0.34
CA LEU A 150 7.47 -15.91 0.78
C LEU A 150 7.39 -16.74 2.08
N THR A 151 6.52 -16.34 3.00
CA THR A 151 6.29 -17.06 4.26
C THR A 151 5.65 -18.43 4.00
N ALA A 152 4.70 -18.49 3.06
CA ALA A 152 4.10 -19.74 2.62
C ALA A 152 5.15 -20.68 2.01
N GLU A 153 6.04 -20.15 1.18
CA GLU A 153 7.14 -20.93 0.60
C GLU A 153 8.08 -21.48 1.69
N LEU A 154 8.50 -20.64 2.66
CA LEU A 154 9.30 -21.09 3.81
C LEU A 154 8.59 -22.17 4.64
N LYS A 155 7.27 -22.05 4.81
CA LYS A 155 6.48 -23.03 5.56
C LYS A 155 6.47 -24.38 4.84
N ILE A 156 6.32 -24.41 3.52
CA ILE A 156 6.40 -25.64 2.72
C ILE A 156 7.81 -26.25 2.82
N TYR A 157 8.87 -25.44 2.69
CA TYR A 157 10.24 -25.92 2.91
C TYR A 157 10.46 -26.49 4.32
N SER A 158 9.86 -25.88 5.34
CA SER A 158 9.94 -26.37 6.73
C SER A 158 9.26 -27.73 6.90
N VAL A 159 8.13 -27.95 6.22
CA VAL A 159 7.45 -29.25 6.19
C VAL A 159 8.33 -30.31 5.52
N ILE A 160 8.94 -29.98 4.38
CA ILE A 160 9.88 -30.87 3.67
C ILE A 160 11.09 -31.20 4.56
N GLN A 161 11.69 -30.20 5.19
CA GLN A 161 12.85 -30.37 6.06
C GLN A 161 12.53 -31.20 7.31
N SER A 162 11.33 -31.05 7.87
CA SER A 162 10.87 -31.88 8.97
C SER A 162 10.77 -33.36 8.58
N GLU A 163 10.30 -33.67 7.37
CA GLU A 163 10.23 -35.05 6.90
C GLU A 163 11.64 -35.61 6.63
N ILE A 164 12.54 -34.83 6.00
CA ILE A 164 13.95 -35.19 5.81
C ILE A 164 14.59 -35.56 7.15
N ASN A 165 14.42 -34.70 8.17
CA ASN A 165 14.98 -34.92 9.50
C ASN A 165 14.39 -36.16 10.19
N ALA A 166 13.10 -36.42 10.02
CA ALA A 166 12.46 -37.62 10.55
C ALA A 166 13.04 -38.90 9.92
N LYS A 167 13.30 -38.90 8.60
CA LYS A 167 13.94 -40.02 7.90
C LYS A 167 15.41 -40.18 8.27
N LEU A 168 16.16 -39.08 8.41
CA LEU A 168 17.54 -39.10 8.91
C LEU A 168 17.62 -39.70 10.31
N ALA A 169 16.74 -39.29 11.23
CA ALA A 169 16.71 -39.80 12.59
C ALA A 169 16.36 -41.29 12.66
N ALA A 170 15.53 -41.77 11.72
CA ALA A 170 15.15 -43.17 11.61
C ALA A 170 16.16 -44.02 10.81
N ASN A 171 17.25 -43.43 10.29
CA ASN A 171 18.15 -44.05 9.31
C ASN A 171 17.38 -44.69 8.13
N GLY A 172 16.33 -44.01 7.66
CA GLY A 172 15.41 -44.53 6.65
C GLY A 172 15.61 -43.94 5.25
N GLU A 173 14.72 -44.34 4.34
CA GLU A 173 14.62 -43.79 2.99
C GLU A 173 13.55 -42.69 2.93
N LEU A 174 13.89 -41.58 2.28
CA LEU A 174 12.93 -40.54 1.89
C LEU A 174 12.58 -40.71 0.41
N LYS A 175 11.30 -40.93 0.11
CA LYS A 175 10.77 -40.77 -1.25
C LYS A 175 10.28 -39.35 -1.44
N ILE A 176 10.62 -38.74 -2.56
CA ILE A 176 10.19 -37.38 -2.91
C ILE A 176 9.30 -37.34 -4.17
N ASP A 177 9.14 -38.46 -4.86
CA ASP A 177 8.25 -38.64 -6.01
C ASP A 177 6.77 -38.80 -5.58
N ASP A 178 5.92 -39.35 -6.45
CA ASP A 178 4.49 -39.54 -6.18
C ASP A 178 4.20 -40.49 -4.98
N ASN A 179 5.22 -41.20 -4.48
CA ASN A 179 5.12 -41.99 -3.24
C ASN A 179 5.46 -41.18 -1.98
N SER A 180 5.80 -39.90 -2.13
CA SER A 180 5.98 -38.98 -0.99
C SER A 180 4.63 -38.62 -0.37
N PHE A 181 4.65 -38.01 0.82
CA PHE A 181 3.43 -37.45 1.37
C PHE A 181 2.95 -36.29 0.49
N ASN A 182 1.64 -36.15 0.36
CA ASN A 182 1.04 -35.08 -0.44
C ASN A 182 1.24 -33.72 0.25
N LEU A 183 1.89 -32.78 -0.45
CA LEU A 183 2.05 -31.40 0.03
C LEU A 183 0.74 -30.63 0.13
N LEU A 184 -0.37 -31.13 -0.44
CA LEU A 184 -1.71 -30.58 -0.23
C LEU A 184 -2.39 -31.10 1.06
N ASP A 185 -1.72 -31.94 1.86
CA ASP A 185 -2.25 -32.36 3.16
C ASP A 185 -2.21 -31.19 4.16
N HIS A 186 -3.39 -30.63 4.44
CA HIS A 186 -3.57 -29.50 5.35
C HIS A 186 -3.00 -29.75 6.76
N LYS A 187 -2.95 -31.01 7.21
CA LYS A 187 -2.46 -31.38 8.55
C LYS A 187 -0.95 -31.15 8.68
N LYS A 188 -0.19 -31.26 7.59
CA LYS A 188 1.26 -31.01 7.58
C LYS A 188 1.60 -29.56 7.93
N TYR A 189 0.66 -28.64 7.72
CA TYR A 189 0.82 -27.22 8.01
C TYR A 189 0.16 -26.80 9.32
N GLY A 190 -0.54 -27.71 10.01
CA GLY A 190 -1.24 -27.46 11.27
C GLY A 190 -2.64 -26.87 11.12
N PHE A 191 -3.26 -26.94 9.93
CA PHE A 191 -4.65 -26.52 9.76
C PHE A 191 -5.61 -27.60 10.25
N SER A 192 -6.68 -27.17 10.94
CA SER A 192 -7.76 -28.04 11.44
C SER A 192 -8.60 -28.66 10.32
N ASP A 193 -8.76 -27.95 9.21
CA ASP A 193 -9.69 -28.30 8.15
C ASP A 193 -9.23 -27.83 6.77
N GLN A 194 -9.69 -28.55 5.75
CA GLN A 194 -9.37 -28.31 4.33
C GLN A 194 -9.85 -26.92 3.85
N PRO A 195 -11.08 -26.45 4.12
CA PRO A 195 -11.53 -25.13 3.64
C PRO A 195 -10.66 -23.96 4.14
N THR A 196 -10.16 -24.03 5.38
CA THR A 196 -9.25 -23.01 5.92
C THR A 196 -7.91 -23.04 5.21
N PHE A 197 -7.38 -24.25 4.95
CA PHE A 197 -6.16 -24.42 4.17
C PHE A 197 -6.31 -23.90 2.73
N GLU A 198 -7.44 -24.10 2.07
CA GLU A 198 -7.66 -23.64 0.68
C GLU A 198 -7.63 -22.11 0.53
N LYS A 199 -7.88 -21.38 1.63
CA LYS A 199 -7.78 -19.91 1.67
C LYS A 199 -6.36 -19.41 1.97
N SER A 200 -5.49 -20.30 2.45
CA SER A 200 -4.11 -19.99 2.88
C SER A 200 -3.21 -19.60 1.70
N ALA A 201 -2.06 -18.98 2.02
CA ALA A 201 -1.06 -18.62 1.02
C ALA A 201 -0.29 -19.87 0.53
N GLU A 202 -0.13 -20.87 1.40
CA GLU A 202 0.48 -22.17 1.13
C GLU A 202 -0.27 -22.91 0.04
N TYR A 203 -1.60 -23.06 0.19
CA TYR A 203 -2.42 -23.71 -0.83
C TYR A 203 -2.40 -22.96 -2.15
N LYS A 204 -2.48 -21.62 -2.11
CA LYS A 204 -2.39 -20.79 -3.33
C LYS A 204 -1.06 -20.98 -4.06
N LEU A 205 0.06 -21.06 -3.33
CA LEU A 205 1.37 -21.33 -3.92
C LEU A 205 1.45 -22.74 -4.51
N LEU A 206 0.99 -23.75 -3.77
CA LEU A 206 0.96 -25.14 -4.24
C LEU A 206 0.10 -25.29 -5.51
N ARG A 207 -1.05 -24.60 -5.59
CA ARG A 207 -1.89 -24.60 -6.80
C ARG A 207 -1.29 -23.86 -7.99
N LYS A 208 -0.36 -22.91 -7.77
CA LYS A 208 0.43 -22.31 -8.87
C LYS A 208 1.51 -23.27 -9.39
N ILE A 209 1.95 -24.20 -8.56
CA ILE A 209 2.95 -25.20 -8.90
C ILE A 209 2.33 -26.32 -9.74
N SER A 210 1.18 -26.83 -9.31
CA SER A 210 0.47 -27.89 -10.03
C SER A 210 -1.03 -27.85 -9.78
N SER A 211 -1.80 -28.15 -10.83
CA SER A 211 -3.25 -28.34 -10.77
C SER A 211 -3.67 -29.77 -10.44
N GLY A 212 -2.72 -30.68 -10.21
CA GLY A 212 -2.97 -32.08 -9.85
C GLY A 212 -3.70 -32.24 -8.51
N SER A 213 -4.33 -33.40 -8.30
CA SER A 213 -4.96 -33.72 -7.00
C SER A 213 -3.96 -33.89 -5.87
N GLU A 214 -2.71 -34.20 -6.21
CA GLU A 214 -1.60 -34.38 -5.28
C GLU A 214 -0.36 -33.65 -5.79
N ILE A 215 0.49 -33.22 -4.86
CA ILE A 215 1.75 -32.54 -5.17
C ILE A 215 2.84 -33.20 -4.34
N SER A 216 3.78 -33.85 -5.02
CA SER A 216 4.94 -34.44 -4.39
C SER A 216 6.00 -33.39 -4.03
N ILE A 217 6.92 -33.76 -3.15
CA ILE A 217 8.09 -32.94 -2.79
C ILE A 217 8.89 -32.59 -4.06
N LYS A 218 9.10 -33.56 -4.95
CA LYS A 218 9.86 -33.39 -6.19
C LYS A 218 9.17 -32.40 -7.12
N THR A 219 7.86 -32.52 -7.34
CA THR A 219 7.09 -31.55 -8.16
C THR A 219 7.24 -30.12 -7.62
N PHE A 220 7.20 -29.95 -6.30
CA PHE A 220 7.42 -28.64 -5.68
C PHE A 220 8.84 -28.12 -5.92
N LEU A 221 9.87 -28.93 -5.65
CA LEU A 221 11.27 -28.52 -5.74
C LEU A 221 11.72 -28.24 -7.19
N GLU A 222 11.20 -28.98 -8.17
CA GLU A 222 11.53 -28.79 -9.60
C GLU A 222 10.77 -27.62 -10.25
N SER A 223 9.70 -27.12 -9.64
CA SER A 223 8.92 -26.02 -10.21
C SER A 223 9.69 -24.69 -10.21
N SER A 224 9.60 -23.95 -11.32
CA SER A 224 10.09 -22.56 -11.40
C SER A 224 9.10 -21.53 -10.86
N ASN A 225 7.86 -21.92 -10.54
CA ASN A 225 6.78 -21.03 -10.10
C ASN A 225 6.86 -20.70 -8.60
N LYS A 226 8.08 -20.46 -8.09
CA LYS A 226 8.38 -20.11 -6.69
C LYS A 226 9.64 -19.24 -6.62
N GLN A 227 9.85 -18.52 -5.52
CA GLN A 227 10.91 -17.51 -5.41
C GLN A 227 12.31 -18.12 -5.26
N SER A 228 12.44 -19.31 -4.67
CA SER A 228 13.72 -20.02 -4.54
C SER A 228 14.22 -20.64 -5.86
N GLY A 229 13.40 -20.61 -6.92
CA GLY A 229 13.69 -21.19 -8.22
C GLY A 229 13.61 -22.72 -8.27
N ALA A 230 13.81 -23.27 -9.46
CA ALA A 230 13.79 -24.72 -9.69
C ALA A 230 15.09 -25.38 -9.23
N MET A 231 14.97 -26.56 -8.62
CA MET A 231 16.07 -27.51 -8.44
C MET A 231 16.07 -28.49 -9.61
N ALA A 232 17.25 -28.87 -10.10
CA ALA A 232 17.42 -29.82 -11.19
C ALA A 232 18.21 -31.05 -10.72
N GLY A 233 18.03 -32.18 -11.42
CA GLY A 233 18.77 -33.41 -11.14
C GLY A 233 18.35 -34.11 -9.84
N LEU A 234 17.10 -33.94 -9.41
CA LEU A 234 16.58 -34.61 -8.22
C LEU A 234 16.26 -36.08 -8.50
N GLU A 235 16.66 -36.95 -7.59
CA GLU A 235 16.30 -38.37 -7.62
C GLU A 235 14.90 -38.59 -7.05
N ASN A 236 14.33 -39.76 -7.28
CA ASN A 236 12.99 -40.09 -6.77
C ASN A 236 13.03 -40.43 -5.27
N SER A 237 14.16 -40.92 -4.78
CA SER A 237 14.38 -41.22 -3.37
C SER A 237 15.82 -41.00 -2.93
N TYR A 238 15.99 -40.82 -1.63
CA TYR A 238 17.27 -40.61 -0.96
C TYR A 238 17.34 -41.48 0.28
N GLU A 239 18.23 -42.46 0.28
CA GLU A 239 18.46 -43.37 1.39
C GLU A 239 19.51 -42.82 2.35
N TYR A 240 19.34 -43.12 3.64
CA TYR A 240 20.39 -42.94 4.63
C TYR A 240 21.51 -43.96 4.40
N ASP A 241 22.75 -43.47 4.33
CA ASP A 241 23.95 -44.30 4.28
C ASP A 241 24.98 -43.76 5.29
N LYS A 242 25.75 -44.65 5.94
CA LYS A 242 26.72 -44.26 6.97
C LYS A 242 28.00 -43.66 6.40
N GLU A 243 28.39 -44.04 5.20
CA GLU A 243 29.66 -43.65 4.56
C GLU A 243 29.46 -42.54 3.53
N ASN A 244 28.33 -42.52 2.83
CA ASN A 244 27.98 -41.52 1.83
C ASN A 244 26.48 -41.16 1.90
N ASN A 245 26.11 -40.42 2.95
CA ASN A 245 24.72 -40.10 3.25
C ASN A 245 24.08 -39.15 2.22
N ARG A 246 23.47 -39.73 1.19
CA ARG A 246 22.80 -39.00 0.11
C ARG A 246 21.60 -38.20 0.63
N LEU A 247 20.90 -38.72 1.64
CA LEU A 247 19.82 -38.01 2.31
C LEU A 247 20.32 -36.76 3.06
N ALA A 248 21.47 -36.82 3.72
CA ALA A 248 22.07 -35.66 4.37
C ALA A 248 22.54 -34.61 3.34
N ASN A 249 23.15 -35.04 2.23
CA ASN A 249 23.54 -34.14 1.14
C ASN A 249 22.33 -33.45 0.48
N PHE A 250 21.23 -34.20 0.31
CA PHE A 250 19.96 -33.64 -0.12
C PHE A 250 19.42 -32.62 0.87
N SER A 251 19.46 -32.91 2.18
CA SER A 251 19.08 -31.97 3.23
C SER A 251 19.85 -30.65 3.14
N THR A 252 21.17 -30.70 2.91
CA THR A 252 21.98 -29.49 2.74
C THR A 252 21.54 -28.70 1.52
N SER A 253 21.31 -29.39 0.39
CA SER A 253 20.86 -28.75 -0.86
C SER A 253 19.50 -28.06 -0.71
N VAL A 254 18.59 -28.63 0.10
CA VAL A 254 17.30 -28.02 0.43
C VAL A 254 17.51 -26.78 1.33
N ASN A 255 18.36 -26.86 2.35
CA ASN A 255 18.69 -25.73 3.22
C ASN A 255 19.36 -24.55 2.49
N ASP A 256 20.18 -24.83 1.48
CA ASP A 256 20.82 -23.80 0.65
C ASP A 256 19.79 -22.95 -0.11
N ARG A 257 18.59 -23.50 -0.39
CA ARG A 257 17.47 -22.77 -1.00
C ARG A 257 16.69 -21.94 0.02
N VAL A 258 16.65 -22.37 1.28
CA VAL A 258 15.93 -21.71 2.37
C VAL A 258 16.67 -20.47 2.87
N SER A 259 18.00 -20.51 2.92
CA SER A 259 18.80 -19.44 3.53
C SER A 259 18.61 -18.06 2.85
N PRO A 260 18.68 -17.93 1.51
CA PRO A 260 18.40 -16.66 0.82
C PRO A 260 16.94 -16.20 0.98
N LEU A 261 16.01 -17.14 1.03
CA LEU A 261 14.58 -16.88 1.21
C LEU A 261 14.29 -16.27 2.59
N ASN A 262 14.94 -16.80 3.63
CA ASN A 262 14.81 -16.29 5.01
C ASN A 262 15.35 -14.86 5.14
N ASN A 263 16.50 -14.57 4.52
CA ASN A 263 17.06 -13.20 4.48
C ASN A 263 16.09 -12.23 3.79
N THR A 264 15.48 -12.65 2.68
CA THR A 264 14.49 -11.86 1.94
C THR A 264 13.23 -11.60 2.78
N VAL A 265 12.78 -12.60 3.55
CA VAL A 265 11.64 -12.46 4.48
C VAL A 265 11.96 -11.49 5.60
N GLN A 266 13.16 -11.53 6.18
CA GLN A 266 13.59 -10.57 7.20
C GLN A 266 13.64 -9.14 6.65
N GLU A 267 14.21 -8.94 5.46
CA GLU A 267 14.26 -7.64 4.79
C GLU A 267 12.84 -7.09 4.53
N LYS A 268 11.96 -7.90 3.94
CA LYS A 268 10.58 -7.48 3.62
C LYS A 268 9.72 -7.30 4.87
N THR A 269 9.94 -8.08 5.93
CA THR A 269 9.29 -7.89 7.23
C THR A 269 9.68 -6.54 7.82
N THR A 270 10.96 -6.19 7.77
CA THR A 270 11.46 -4.89 8.24
C THR A 270 10.80 -3.75 7.46
N ARG A 271 10.75 -3.85 6.12
CA ARG A 271 10.07 -2.86 5.27
C ARG A 271 8.56 -2.78 5.52
N LEU A 272 7.89 -3.90 5.74
CA LEU A 272 6.46 -3.92 6.05
C LEU A 272 6.16 -3.30 7.42
N ASN A 273 6.99 -3.57 8.43
CA ASN A 273 6.87 -2.96 9.75
C ASN A 273 7.06 -1.44 9.67
N GLU A 274 8.05 -0.99 8.90
CA GLU A 274 8.28 0.43 8.69
C GLU A 274 7.09 1.10 7.95
N ALA A 275 6.58 0.47 6.89
CA ALA A 275 5.39 0.95 6.17
C ALA A 275 4.13 0.95 7.06
N SER A 276 3.95 -0.09 7.89
CA SER A 276 2.81 -0.21 8.81
C SER A 276 2.89 0.78 9.96
N SER A 277 4.09 1.04 10.50
CA SER A 277 4.33 2.07 11.50
C SER A 277 3.97 3.46 10.96
N ARG A 278 4.43 3.78 9.75
CA ARG A 278 4.09 5.05 9.08
C ARG A 278 2.59 5.15 8.80
N TYR A 279 1.93 4.07 8.43
CA TYR A 279 0.48 4.04 8.21
C TYR A 279 -0.33 4.17 9.51
N ASN A 280 0.08 3.52 10.60
CA ASN A 280 -0.60 3.65 11.89
C ASN A 280 -0.41 5.06 12.47
N ALA A 281 0.78 5.65 12.32
CA ALA A 281 1.01 7.06 12.63
C ALA A 281 0.08 7.97 11.79
N ALA A 282 -0.15 7.63 10.52
CA ALA A 282 -1.12 8.34 9.66
C ALA A 282 -2.56 8.24 10.18
N ILE A 283 -3.01 7.06 10.56
CA ILE A 283 -4.35 6.87 11.15
C ILE A 283 -4.48 7.63 12.46
N GLU A 284 -3.47 7.58 13.33
CA GLU A 284 -3.51 8.28 14.61
C GLU A 284 -3.57 9.79 14.41
N ALA A 285 -2.79 10.32 13.47
CA ALA A 285 -2.84 11.73 13.11
C ALA A 285 -4.20 12.13 12.50
N LEU A 286 -4.79 11.28 11.65
CA LEU A 286 -6.14 11.47 11.09
C LEU A 286 -7.22 11.45 12.20
N ASN A 287 -7.08 10.58 13.19
CA ASN A 287 -8.00 10.51 14.33
C ASN A 287 -7.86 11.73 15.26
N ARG A 288 -6.63 12.19 15.53
CA ARG A 288 -6.39 13.45 16.25
C ARG A 288 -6.96 14.64 15.48
N PHE A 289 -6.91 14.60 14.15
CA PHE A 289 -7.54 15.58 13.28
C PHE A 289 -9.07 15.59 13.41
N ILE A 290 -9.74 14.44 13.33
CA ILE A 290 -11.20 14.33 13.51
C ILE A 290 -11.61 14.90 14.88
N GLN A 291 -10.85 14.60 15.93
CA GLN A 291 -11.11 15.11 17.28
C GLN A 291 -10.93 16.63 17.39
N LYS A 292 -9.89 17.20 16.77
CA LYS A 292 -9.66 18.65 16.76
C LYS A 292 -10.73 19.37 15.93
N TYR A 293 -11.14 18.78 14.82
CA TYR A 293 -12.23 19.28 13.97
C TYR A 293 -13.58 19.28 14.72
N ASP A 294 -13.94 18.17 15.38
CA ASP A 294 -15.15 18.09 16.21
C ASP A 294 -15.13 19.13 17.35
N SER A 295 -13.96 19.40 17.93
CA SER A 295 -13.79 20.43 18.96
C SER A 295 -14.00 21.85 18.41
N ILE A 296 -13.50 22.16 17.21
CA ILE A 296 -13.66 23.47 16.58
C ILE A 296 -15.12 23.71 16.20
N ILE A 297 -15.78 22.71 15.59
CA ILE A 297 -17.21 22.77 15.25
C ILE A 297 -18.07 22.99 16.50
N ARG A 298 -17.79 22.29 17.62
CA ARG A 298 -18.50 22.51 18.89
C ARG A 298 -18.28 23.89 19.47
N ASN A 299 -17.06 24.44 19.37
CA ASN A 299 -16.78 25.79 19.86
C ASN A 299 -17.46 26.87 19.01
N ILE A 300 -17.57 26.67 17.70
CA ILE A 300 -18.28 27.59 16.81
C ILE A 300 -19.79 27.52 17.06
N LEU A 301 -20.35 26.32 17.22
CA LEU A 301 -21.79 26.13 17.50
C LEU A 301 -22.20 26.50 18.93
N GLY A 302 -21.28 26.44 19.90
CA GLY A 302 -21.50 26.88 21.28
C GLY A 302 -21.28 28.39 21.50
N ALA A 303 -20.74 29.09 20.50
CA ALA A 303 -20.52 30.55 20.51
C ALA A 303 -21.64 31.34 19.81
N ILE A 304 -22.72 30.68 19.41
CA ILE A 304 -23.99 31.26 18.92
C ILE A 304 -25.04 31.08 20.01
#